data_AF-A0A645IM29-F1
#
_entry.id   AF-A0A645IM29-F1
#
_cell.length_a   1.000
_cell.length_b   1.000
_cell.length_c   1.000
_cell.angle_alpha   90.00
_cell.angle_beta   90.00
_cell.angle_gamma   90.00
#
_symmetry.space_group_name_H-M   'P 1'
#
loop_
_entity.id
_entity.type
_entity.pdbx_description
1 polymer ?
#
loop_
_entity_poly.entity_id
_entity_poly.type
_entity_poly.pdbx_seq_one_letter_code
_entity_poly.pdbx_strand_id
1 'polypeptide(L)'
;MNVLYVTNGLTQWAAAAVKSSKLQGKVQVFGYECTEMTHDFIHEGIIGATIYQRPAQQWYNALMLMYEYLIGDRTFEETVFRAECSIMIEESLPFVHRGGISTL
;
A
#
# COMPACT_ATOMS: atom_id res chain seq x y z
N MET A 1 -2.69 14.49 -19.56
CA MET A 1 -2.28 14.29 -18.16
C MET A 1 -0.96 13.53 -18.16
N ASN A 2 0.06 14.02 -17.45
CA ASN A 2 1.36 13.34 -17.37
C ASN A 2 1.43 12.51 -16.08
N VAL A 3 1.95 11.30 -16.18
CA VAL A 3 1.96 10.35 -15.06
C VAL A 3 3.33 9.69 -14.92
N LEU A 4 3.80 9.57 -13.67
CA LEU A 4 4.88 8.68 -13.29
C LEU A 4 4.27 7.38 -12.76
N TYR A 5 4.54 6.27 -13.44
CA TYR A 5 4.11 4.94 -12.99
C TYR A 5 5.28 4.22 -12.33
N VAL A 6 5.20 4.05 -11.01
CA VAL A 6 6.28 3.52 -10.17
C VAL A 6 5.98 2.08 -9.79
N THR A 7 6.82 1.15 -10.21
CA THR A 7 6.61 -0.30 -10.04
C THR A 7 7.41 -0.91 -8.88
N ASN A 8 7.88 -0.08 -7.96
CA ASN A 8 8.66 -0.47 -6.78
C ASN A 8 8.31 0.44 -5.59
N GLY A 9 8.94 0.23 -4.43
CA GLY A 9 8.71 1.01 -3.20
C GLY A 9 9.17 2.48 -3.25
N LEU A 10 9.45 3.05 -4.43
CA LEU A 10 9.90 4.43 -4.58
C LEU A 10 8.76 5.44 -4.82
N THR A 11 7.49 5.02 -4.73
CA THR A 11 6.32 5.86 -4.98
C THR A 11 6.34 7.17 -4.19
N GLN A 12 6.67 7.12 -2.88
CA GLN A 12 6.80 8.32 -2.05
C GLN A 12 7.88 9.28 -2.56
N TRP A 13 9.02 8.76 -3.00
CA TRP A 13 10.14 9.57 -3.47
C TRP A 13 9.83 10.25 -4.80
N ALA A 14 9.12 9.54 -5.69
CA ALA A 14 8.60 10.14 -6.92
C ALA A 14 7.61 11.29 -6.61
N ALA A 15 6.71 11.10 -5.66
CA ALA A 15 5.78 12.15 -5.22
C ALA A 15 6.52 13.37 -4.63
N ALA A 16 7.51 13.14 -3.78
CA ALA A 16 8.36 14.21 -3.24
C ALA A 16 9.12 14.97 -4.34
N ALA A 17 9.58 14.28 -5.40
CA ALA A 17 10.22 14.90 -6.55
C ALA A 17 9.24 15.79 -7.35
N VAL A 18 7.99 15.35 -7.54
CA VAL A 18 6.94 16.16 -8.17
C VAL A 18 6.65 17.41 -7.34
N LYS A 19 6.52 17.28 -6.02
CA LYS A 19 6.28 18.39 -5.10
C LYS A 19 7.41 19.42 -5.13
N SER A 20 8.66 18.97 -4.94
CA SER A 20 9.84 19.83 -4.95
C SER A 20 10.06 20.53 -6.29
N SER A 21 9.67 19.90 -7.39
CA SER A 21 9.71 20.48 -8.74
C SER A 21 8.53 21.42 -9.03
N LYS A 22 7.59 21.62 -8.09
CA LYS A 22 6.37 22.43 -8.25
C LYS A 22 5.51 21.99 -9.43
N LEU A 23 5.41 20.67 -9.64
CA LEU A 23 4.67 20.04 -10.74
C LEU A 23 3.30 19.48 -10.31
N GLN A 24 2.85 19.78 -9.09
CA GLN A 24 1.52 19.43 -8.61
C GLN A 24 0.42 19.97 -9.53
N GLY A 25 -0.60 19.16 -9.79
CA GLY A 25 -1.65 19.43 -10.78
C GLY A 25 -1.22 19.27 -12.24
N LYS A 26 0.07 19.06 -12.53
CA LYS A 26 0.60 18.83 -13.89
C LYS A 26 1.10 17.40 -14.10
N VAL A 27 1.66 16.80 -13.05
CA VAL A 27 2.16 15.42 -13.02
C VAL A 27 1.54 14.71 -11.82
N GLN A 28 1.03 13.50 -12.05
CA GLN A 28 0.59 12.60 -10.99
C GLN A 28 1.52 11.40 -10.86
N VAL A 29 1.53 10.80 -9.68
CA VAL A 29 2.26 9.57 -9.38
C VAL A 29 1.26 8.45 -9.12
N PHE A 30 1.44 7.32 -9.81
CA PHE A 30 0.76 6.07 -9.53
C PHE A 30 1.80 5.02 -9.13
N GLY A 31 1.49 4.16 -8.16
CA GLY A 31 2.42 3.09 -7.79
C GLY A 31 1.90 2.14 -6.72
N TYR A 32 2.82 1.54 -5.98
CA TYR A 32 2.51 0.83 -4.75
C TYR A 32 3.44 1.33 -3.65
N GLU A 33 2.94 1.30 -2.40
CA GLU A 33 3.57 1.59 -1.11
C GLU A 33 2.54 2.38 -0.28
N CYS A 34 2.52 2.16 1.04
CA CYS A 34 1.75 2.97 1.97
C CYS A 34 2.64 3.34 3.16
N THR A 35 3.20 4.53 3.07
CA THR A 35 4.02 5.15 4.10
C THR A 35 3.23 6.20 4.89
N GLU A 36 3.89 6.85 5.84
CA GLU A 36 3.34 7.99 6.59
C GLU A 36 2.88 9.12 5.64
N MET A 37 3.76 9.54 4.72
CA MET A 37 3.51 10.66 3.79
C MET A 37 2.53 10.34 2.65
N THR A 38 2.19 9.07 2.46
CA THR A 38 1.35 8.64 1.33
C THR A 38 -0.03 9.31 1.37
N HIS A 39 -0.60 9.47 2.57
CA HIS A 39 -1.92 10.08 2.74
C HIS A 39 -1.91 11.56 2.34
N ASP A 40 -0.91 12.32 2.79
CA ASP A 40 -0.77 13.74 2.47
C ASP A 40 -0.57 13.94 0.97
N PHE A 41 0.24 13.10 0.32
CA PHE A 41 0.43 13.19 -1.13
C PHE A 41 -0.81 12.82 -1.95
N ILE A 42 -1.69 11.94 -1.42
CA ILE A 42 -2.99 11.66 -2.03
C ILE A 42 -3.91 12.88 -1.88
N HIS A 43 -3.99 13.44 -0.68
CA HIS A 43 -4.81 14.61 -0.40
C HIS A 43 -4.38 15.85 -1.20
N GLU A 44 -3.07 16.01 -1.40
CA GLU A 44 -2.48 17.03 -2.28
C GLU A 44 -2.72 16.74 -3.78
N GLY A 45 -3.23 15.58 -4.15
CA GLY A 45 -3.45 15.16 -5.54
C GLY A 45 -2.16 14.87 -6.32
N ILE A 46 -1.03 14.74 -5.62
CA ILE A 46 0.28 14.39 -6.21
C ILE A 46 0.34 12.89 -6.49
N ILE A 47 -0.04 12.06 -5.52
CA ILE A 47 -0.32 10.64 -5.75
C ILE A 47 -1.79 10.55 -6.14
N GLY A 48 -2.09 10.13 -7.37
CA GLY A 48 -3.48 9.94 -7.77
C GLY A 48 -4.01 8.55 -7.43
N ALA A 49 -3.14 7.56 -7.28
CA ALA A 49 -3.49 6.22 -6.78
C ALA A 49 -2.24 5.47 -6.29
N THR A 50 -2.36 4.69 -5.23
CA THR A 50 -1.32 3.72 -4.85
C THR A 50 -1.93 2.41 -4.34
N ILE A 51 -1.18 1.33 -4.37
CA ILE A 51 -1.60 0.04 -3.79
C ILE A 51 -1.02 -0.11 -2.39
N TYR A 52 -1.88 -0.42 -1.42
CA TYR A 52 -1.50 -0.86 -0.08
C TYR A 52 -1.59 -2.39 0.03
N GLN A 53 -0.48 -3.03 0.34
CA GLN A 53 -0.38 -4.50 0.36
C GLN A 53 -0.74 -5.15 1.71
N ARG A 54 -1.10 -4.37 2.74
CA ARG A 54 -1.40 -4.89 4.10
C ARG A 54 -0.30 -5.81 4.66
N PRO A 55 0.98 -5.38 4.71
CA PRO A 55 2.11 -6.24 5.08
C PRO A 55 1.95 -6.89 6.46
N ALA A 56 1.37 -6.18 7.44
CA ALA A 56 1.09 -6.74 8.77
C ALA A 56 0.17 -7.98 8.71
N GLN A 57 -0.89 -7.94 7.88
CA GLN A 57 -1.79 -9.08 7.71
C GLN A 57 -1.09 -10.23 6.99
N GLN A 58 -0.23 -9.93 6.00
CA GLN A 58 0.55 -10.96 5.32
C GLN A 58 1.45 -11.72 6.29
N TRP A 59 2.15 -11.01 7.17
CA TRP A 59 3.01 -11.62 8.19
C TRP A 59 2.21 -12.42 9.21
N TYR A 60 1.08 -11.90 9.69
CA TYR A 60 0.20 -12.64 10.59
C TYR A 60 -0.29 -13.95 9.96
N ASN A 61 -0.77 -13.89 8.71
CA ASN A 61 -1.22 -15.08 7.99
C ASN A 61 -0.08 -16.10 7.83
N ALA A 62 1.12 -15.65 7.45
CA ALA A 62 2.28 -16.52 7.31
C ALA A 62 2.63 -17.24 8.62
N LEU A 63 2.59 -16.54 9.76
CA LEU A 63 2.83 -17.12 11.08
C LEU A 63 1.78 -18.18 11.44
N MET A 64 0.49 -17.88 11.22
CA MET A 64 -0.60 -18.83 11.50
C MET A 64 -0.49 -20.08 10.63
N LEU A 65 -0.19 -19.93 9.34
CA LEU A 65 0.01 -21.05 8.43
C LEU A 65 1.15 -21.96 8.89
N MET A 66 2.28 -21.37 9.31
CA MET A 66 3.42 -22.13 9.84
C MET A 66 3.04 -22.86 11.13
N TYR A 67 2.34 -22.19 12.05
CA TYR A 67 1.90 -22.78 13.31
C TYR A 67 0.99 -23.99 13.09
N GLU A 68 -0.08 -23.84 12.30
CA GLU A 68 -1.06 -24.90 12.01
C GLU A 68 -0.41 -26.12 11.34
N TYR A 69 0.59 -25.90 10.48
CA TYR A 69 1.36 -26.97 9.88
C TYR A 69 2.21 -27.73 10.89
N LEU A 70 2.92 -27.01 11.77
CA LEU A 70 3.84 -27.63 12.74
C LEU A 70 3.11 -28.46 13.79
N ILE A 71 1.87 -28.11 14.15
CA ILE A 71 1.05 -28.88 15.11
C ILE A 71 0.24 -30.01 14.45
N GLY A 72 0.25 -30.09 13.12
CA GLY A 72 -0.46 -31.13 12.36
C GLY A 72 -1.94 -30.83 12.08
N ASP A 73 -2.42 -29.62 12.40
CA ASP A 73 -3.81 -29.19 12.15
C ASP A 73 -4.05 -28.85 10.67
N ARG A 74 -2.98 -28.63 9.90
CA ARG A 74 -3.05 -28.34 8.46
C ARG A 74 -1.99 -29.11 7.67
N THR A 75 -2.38 -29.60 6.49
CA THR A 75 -1.48 -30.03 5.41
C THR A 75 -1.49 -29.00 4.27
N PHE A 76 -0.41 -28.90 3.50
CA PHE A 76 -0.33 -27.99 2.35
C PHE A 76 -0.52 -28.75 1.04
N GLU A 77 -1.63 -28.45 0.35
CA GLU A 77 -1.82 -28.84 -1.06
C GLU A 77 -1.50 -27.69 -2.03
N GLU A 78 -1.65 -26.43 -1.59
CA GLU A 78 -1.33 -25.23 -2.37
C GLU A 78 -0.13 -24.50 -1.73
N THR A 79 0.89 -24.20 -2.54
CA THR A 79 2.12 -23.51 -2.11
C THR A 79 2.03 -21.98 -2.21
N VAL A 80 0.89 -21.47 -2.65
CA VAL A 80 0.67 -20.04 -2.91
C VAL A 80 -0.40 -19.54 -1.95
N PHE A 81 -0.07 -18.53 -1.14
CA PHE A 81 -1.07 -17.78 -0.41
C PHE A 81 -1.31 -16.44 -1.12
N ARG A 82 -2.58 -16.00 -1.16
CA ARG A 82 -2.97 -14.74 -1.78
C ARG A 82 -3.01 -13.64 -0.73
N ALA A 83 -2.32 -12.54 -1.00
CA ALA A 83 -2.41 -11.34 -0.18
C ALA A 83 -3.52 -10.43 -0.70
N GLU A 84 -4.35 -9.91 0.20
CA GLU A 84 -5.30 -8.87 -0.14
C GLU A 84 -4.62 -7.51 -0.22
N CYS A 85 -4.89 -6.78 -1.29
CA CYS A 85 -4.38 -5.43 -1.51
C CYS A 85 -5.56 -4.44 -1.58
N SER A 86 -5.33 -3.21 -1.11
CA SER A 86 -6.28 -2.11 -1.24
C SER A 86 -5.77 -1.10 -2.26
N ILE A 87 -6.66 -0.56 -3.08
CA ILE A 87 -6.38 0.65 -3.86
C ILE A 87 -6.60 1.85 -2.93
N MET A 88 -5.60 2.72 -2.86
CA MET A 88 -5.58 3.95 -2.08
C MET A 88 -5.71 5.14 -3.03
N ILE A 89 -6.88 5.77 -2.98
CA ILE A 89 -7.27 7.05 -3.57
C ILE A 89 -7.99 7.88 -2.51
N GLU A 90 -8.16 9.18 -2.71
CA GLU A 90 -8.79 10.10 -1.75
C GLU A 90 -10.11 9.54 -1.20
N GLU A 91 -10.96 9.02 -2.09
CA GLU A 91 -12.28 8.47 -1.77
C GLU A 91 -12.21 7.19 -0.92
N SER A 92 -11.10 6.45 -1.00
CA SER A 92 -10.91 5.18 -0.28
C SER A 92 -10.25 5.35 1.09
N LEU A 93 -9.58 6.48 1.34
CA LEU A 93 -8.79 6.69 2.56
C LEU A 93 -9.58 6.43 3.85
N PRO A 94 -10.85 6.85 3.98
CA PRO A 94 -11.65 6.59 5.18
C PRO A 94 -11.90 5.09 5.45
N PHE A 95 -11.80 4.25 4.42
CA PHE A 95 -12.15 2.83 4.48
C PHE A 95 -10.91 1.92 4.59
N VAL A 96 -9.70 2.46 4.45
CA VAL A 96 -8.47 1.67 4.55
C VAL A 96 -7.90 1.73 5.95
N HIS A 97 -8.28 0.73 6.75
CA HIS A 97 -7.74 0.53 8.09
C HIS A 97 -6.30 0.01 8.02
N ARG A 98 -5.35 0.83 8.49
CA ARG A 98 -4.00 0.38 8.84
C ARG A 98 -4.08 -0.22 10.25
N GLY A 99 -3.48 -1.39 10.47
CA GLY A 99 -3.58 -2.11 11.74
C GLY A 99 -3.41 -1.19 12.95
N GLY A 100 -4.50 -1.00 13.70
CA GLY A 100 -4.49 -0.60 15.11
C GLY A 100 -4.13 0.83 15.51
N ILE A 101 -3.81 1.77 14.61
CA ILE A 101 -3.62 3.17 15.02
C ILE A 101 -4.65 4.05 14.29
N SER A 102 -5.78 4.22 14.96
CA SER A 102 -6.73 5.29 14.68
C SER A 102 -6.09 6.61 15.08
N THR A 103 -5.76 7.46 14.11
CA THR A 103 -5.58 8.89 14.36
C THR A 103 -6.95 9.56 14.32
N LEU A 104 -7.72 9.35 15.40
CA LEU A 104 -8.78 10.26 15.83
C LEU A 104 -8.37 10.78 17.20
#